data_AF-A0A9E6MEN0-F1
#
_entry.id   AF-A0A9E6MEN0-F1
#
_cell.length_a   1.000
_cell.length_b   1.000
_cell.length_c   1.000
_cell.angle_alpha   90.00
_cell.angle_beta   90.00
_cell.angle_gamma   90.00
#
_symmetry.space_group_name_H-M   'P 1'
#
loop_
_entity.id
_entity.type
_entity.pdbx_description
1 polymer ?
#
loop_
_entity_poly.entity_id
_entity_poly.type
_entity_poly.pdbx_seq_one_letter_code
_entity_poly.pdbx_strand_id
1 'polypeptide(L)'
;MKQLATGVVDADIATIEAYGLLNDFRGELFPGSAALLKWADRKIQIASACERGGCGQVAVVNARLVNGIVTTEGPQKAIDGIEATYSALCRSHYLSEIT
;
A
#
# COMPACT_ATOMS: atom_id res chain seq x y z
N MET A 1 -0.30 14.93 -11.19
CA MET A 1 1.10 14.49 -11.04
C MET A 1 2.02 15.04 -12.12
N LYS A 2 1.74 14.87 -13.42
CA LYS A 2 2.55 15.50 -14.49
C LYS A 2 2.80 17.01 -14.25
N GLN A 3 1.77 17.78 -13.89
CA GLN A 3 1.92 19.22 -13.61
C GLN A 3 2.89 19.50 -12.45
N LEU A 4 2.93 18.64 -11.43
CA LEU A 4 3.86 18.79 -10.31
C LEU A 4 5.28 18.45 -10.73
N ALA A 5 5.47 17.38 -11.51
CA ALA A 5 6.77 17.03 -12.06
C ALA A 5 7.32 18.17 -12.95
N THR A 6 6.59 18.55 -14.00
CA THR A 6 7.10 19.50 -14.99
C THR A 6 7.00 20.97 -14.56
N GLY A 7 5.97 21.32 -13.79
CA GLY A 7 5.67 22.71 -13.44
C GLY A 7 6.23 23.16 -12.11
N VAL A 8 6.80 22.25 -11.31
CA VAL A 8 7.35 22.56 -9.99
C VAL A 8 8.76 21.97 -9.86
N VAL A 9 8.93 20.67 -10.08
CA VAL A 9 10.25 20.01 -9.92
C VAL A 9 11.20 20.40 -11.05
N ASP A 10 10.83 20.16 -12.31
CA ASP A 10 11.67 20.48 -13.48
C ASP A 10 11.87 21.99 -13.68
N ALA A 11 11.03 22.81 -13.05
CA ALA A 11 11.13 24.27 -13.06
C ALA A 11 11.97 24.81 -11.87
N ASP A 12 12.63 23.94 -11.11
CA ASP A 12 13.45 24.27 -9.94
C ASP A 12 12.72 25.11 -8.86
N ILE A 13 11.39 24.96 -8.75
CA ILE A 13 10.58 25.70 -7.77
C ILE A 13 10.69 25.06 -6.39
N ALA A 14 10.49 23.75 -6.30
CA ALA A 14 10.56 23.00 -5.04
C ALA A 14 10.70 21.49 -5.25
N THR A 15 11.30 20.82 -4.26
CA THR A 15 11.23 19.37 -4.09
C THR A 15 9.85 18.97 -3.56
N ILE A 16 9.30 17.87 -4.07
CA ILE A 16 8.00 17.33 -3.61
C ILE A 16 8.21 15.94 -3.04
N GLU A 17 7.73 15.75 -1.80
CA GLU A 17 7.66 14.44 -1.15
C GLU A 17 6.20 14.06 -0.93
N ALA A 18 5.85 12.81 -1.22
CA ALA A 18 4.51 12.28 -1.05
C ALA A 18 4.57 10.95 -0.29
N TYR A 19 3.64 10.76 0.64
CA TYR A 19 3.53 9.58 1.48
C TYR A 19 2.14 8.98 1.36
N GLY A 20 2.05 7.65 1.37
CA GLY A 20 0.77 6.96 1.31
C GLY A 20 0.91 5.46 1.19
N LEU A 21 -0.24 4.79 1.26
CA LEU A 21 -0.31 3.35 1.01
C LEU A 21 -0.10 3.07 -0.47
N LEU A 22 0.82 2.14 -0.76
CA LEU A 22 1.13 1.76 -2.13
C LEU A 22 0.04 0.85 -2.72
N ASN A 23 -0.24 -0.24 -2.00
CA ASN A 23 -1.19 -1.28 -2.40
C ASN A 23 -2.39 -1.29 -1.47
N ASP A 24 -3.55 -1.67 -1.99
CA ASP A 24 -4.73 -1.99 -1.22
C ASP A 24 -4.59 -3.35 -0.53
N PHE A 25 -5.65 -3.74 0.18
CA PHE A 25 -5.69 -4.96 0.96
C PHE A 25 -5.63 -6.25 0.14
N ARG A 26 -5.83 -6.16 -1.19
CA ARG A 26 -5.72 -7.26 -2.14
C ARG A 26 -4.31 -7.39 -2.72
N GLY A 27 -3.45 -6.41 -2.46
CA GLY A 27 -2.13 -6.30 -3.09
C GLY A 27 -2.12 -5.49 -4.39
N GLU A 28 -3.24 -4.85 -4.75
CA GLU A 28 -3.37 -4.05 -5.98
C GLU A 28 -2.97 -2.60 -5.75
N LEU A 29 -2.34 -1.94 -6.73
CA LEU A 29 -1.96 -0.54 -6.58
C LEU A 29 -3.19 0.36 -6.37
N PHE A 30 -3.10 1.27 -5.40
CA PHE A 30 -4.06 2.36 -5.33
C PHE A 30 -3.92 3.25 -6.59
N PRO A 31 -5.04 3.69 -7.22
CA PRO A 31 -4.97 4.53 -8.42
C PRO A 31 -4.16 5.82 -8.22
N GLY A 32 -4.27 6.44 -7.04
CA GLY A 32 -3.49 7.63 -6.69
C GLY A 32 -1.99 7.34 -6.58
N SER A 33 -1.64 6.22 -5.95
CA SER A 33 -0.25 5.77 -5.79
C SER A 33 0.37 5.39 -7.14
N ALA A 34 -0.39 4.74 -8.03
CA ALA A 34 0.04 4.47 -9.41
C ALA A 34 0.31 5.77 -10.19
N ALA A 35 -0.53 6.80 -10.02
CA ALA A 35 -0.34 8.10 -10.66
C ALA A 35 0.89 8.86 -10.13
N LEU A 36 1.22 8.71 -8.84
CA LEU A 36 2.44 9.24 -8.23
C LEU A 36 3.68 8.52 -8.76
N LEU A 37 3.70 7.19 -8.69
CA LEU A 37 4.83 6.37 -9.12
C LEU A 37 5.20 6.57 -10.59
N LYS A 38 4.22 6.86 -11.45
CA LYS A 38 4.47 7.13 -12.88
C LYS A 38 5.48 8.26 -13.12
N TRP A 39 5.55 9.24 -12.22
CA TRP A 39 6.38 10.44 -12.37
C TRP A 39 7.39 10.62 -11.23
N ALA A 40 7.50 9.65 -10.32
CA ALA A 40 8.38 9.78 -9.16
C ALA A 40 9.82 9.45 -9.54
N ASP A 41 10.76 10.35 -9.25
CA ASP A 41 12.20 10.09 -9.42
C ASP A 41 12.72 9.02 -8.46
N ARG A 42 12.14 8.96 -7.26
CA ARG A 42 12.54 8.03 -6.19
C ARG A 42 11.32 7.42 -5.51
N LYS A 43 11.39 6.12 -5.28
CA LYS A 43 10.44 5.37 -4.45
C LYS A 43 11.17 4.82 -3.23
N ILE A 44 10.71 5.19 -2.03
CA ILE A 44 11.20 4.62 -0.77
C ILE A 44 10.04 3.85 -0.14
N GLN A 45 10.25 2.57 0.13
CA GLN A 45 9.30 1.77 0.89
C GLN A 45 9.68 1.82 2.36
N ILE A 46 8.75 2.29 3.20
CA ILE A 46 8.88 2.17 4.65
C ILE A 46 8.58 0.72 5.00
N ALA A 47 9.61 -0.02 5.39
CA ALA A 47 9.50 -1.44 5.68
C ALA A 47 8.89 -1.67 7.07
N SER A 48 7.87 -2.52 7.13
CA SER A 48 7.41 -3.14 8.37
C SER A 48 7.72 -4.64 8.33
N ALA A 49 7.84 -5.27 9.49
CA ALA A 49 8.01 -6.71 9.59
C ALA A 49 6.67 -7.42 9.33
N CYS A 50 6.72 -8.61 8.74
CA CYS A 50 5.56 -9.48 8.66
C CYS A 50 5.15 -9.92 10.08
N GLU A 51 3.88 -9.74 10.40
CA GLU A 51 3.31 -10.03 11.73
C GLU A 51 3.13 -11.53 11.99
N ARG A 52 3.32 -12.39 10.98
CA ARG A 52 3.31 -13.83 11.15
C ARG A 52 4.53 -14.26 11.95
N GLY A 53 4.28 -14.95 13.07
CA GLY A 53 5.31 -15.41 14.00
C GLY A 53 6.44 -16.16 13.30
N GLY A 54 7.68 -15.80 13.62
CA GLY A 54 8.88 -16.45 13.07
C GLY A 54 9.25 -16.08 11.63
N CYS A 55 8.51 -15.18 10.96
CA CYS A 55 8.76 -14.85 9.55
C CYS A 55 10.00 -13.96 9.33
N GLY A 56 10.05 -12.80 10.00
CA GLY A 56 11.13 -11.81 9.83
C GLY A 56 11.22 -11.14 8.44
N GLN A 57 10.40 -11.54 7.46
CA GLN A 57 10.37 -10.93 6.13
C GLN A 57 9.67 -9.57 6.15
N VAL A 58 10.02 -8.72 5.18
CA VAL A 58 9.36 -7.42 5.00
C VAL A 58 7.91 -7.63 4.56
N ALA A 59 6.99 -6.95 5.22
CA ALA A 59 5.59 -6.91 4.83
C ALA A 59 5.40 -6.04 3.58
N VAL A 60 4.57 -6.52 2.66
CA VAL A 60 4.28 -5.86 1.38
C VAL A 60 2.78 -5.71 1.12
N VAL A 61 1.95 -6.32 1.97
CA VAL A 61 0.48 -6.25 1.93
C VAL A 61 -0.04 -5.90 3.32
N ASN A 62 -0.96 -4.94 3.38
CA ASN A 62 -1.80 -4.71 4.56
C ASN A 62 -3.07 -5.53 4.39
N ALA A 63 -3.04 -6.80 4.77
CA ALA A 63 -4.17 -7.71 4.59
C ALA A 63 -5.35 -7.21 5.42
N ARG A 64 -6.56 -7.18 4.85
CA ARG A 64 -7.79 -6.83 5.57
C ARG A 64 -8.33 -8.07 6.25
N LEU A 65 -8.71 -7.93 7.51
CA LEU A 65 -9.35 -8.98 8.29
C LEU A 65 -10.78 -8.55 8.63
N VAL A 66 -11.74 -9.42 8.39
CA VAL A 66 -13.12 -9.29 8.87
C VAL A 66 -13.39 -10.50 9.76
N ASN A 67 -13.79 -10.25 11.01
CA ASN A 67 -13.93 -11.29 12.03
C ASN A 67 -12.65 -12.14 12.21
N GLY A 68 -11.47 -11.51 12.07
CA GLY A 68 -10.17 -12.18 12.21
C GLY A 68 -9.73 -13.02 11.01
N ILE A 69 -10.49 -13.06 9.93
CA ILE A 69 -10.19 -13.83 8.72
C ILE A 69 -9.78 -12.88 7.60
N VAL A 70 -8.68 -13.20 6.91
CA VAL A 70 -8.25 -12.44 5.73
C VAL A 70 -9.35 -12.48 4.66
N THR A 71 -9.71 -11.31 4.14
CA THR A 71 -10.70 -11.18 3.09
C THR A 71 -10.12 -10.42 1.89
N THR A 72 -10.50 -10.83 0.70
CA THR A 72 -10.23 -10.14 -0.58
C THR A 72 -11.47 -9.45 -1.14
N GLU A 73 -12.60 -9.52 -0.41
CA GLU A 73 -13.90 -9.03 -0.85
C GLU A 73 -14.21 -7.61 -0.38
N GLY A 74 -15.16 -6.99 -1.09
CA GLY A 74 -15.69 -5.69 -0.76
C GLY A 74 -14.91 -4.50 -1.34
N PRO A 75 -15.34 -3.27 -1.02
CA PRO A 75 -14.77 -2.06 -1.61
C PRO A 75 -13.32 -1.85 -1.18
N GLN A 76 -12.53 -1.23 -2.07
CA GLN A 76 -11.12 -0.90 -1.80
C GLN A 76 -10.97 -0.05 -0.54
N LYS A 77 -11.92 0.87 -0.30
CA LYS A 77 -11.98 1.71 0.89
C LYS A 77 -13.00 1.13 1.87
N ALA A 78 -12.57 0.87 3.09
CA ALA A 78 -13.48 0.65 4.21
C ALA A 78 -13.66 2.00 4.92
N ILE A 79 -14.69 2.74 4.51
CA ILE A 79 -15.11 3.99 5.16
C ILE A 79 -16.54 3.72 5.62
N ASP A 80 -16.80 3.93 6.91
CA ASP A 80 -18.11 3.86 7.57
C ASP A 80 -18.90 2.54 7.37
N GLY A 81 -18.82 1.62 8.34
CA GLY A 81 -19.76 0.48 8.48
C GLY A 81 -19.19 -0.93 8.36
N ILE A 82 -17.87 -1.09 8.12
CA ILE A 82 -17.20 -2.40 8.13
C ILE A 82 -16.19 -2.40 9.28
N GLU A 83 -16.44 -3.20 10.32
CA GLU A 83 -15.42 -3.50 11.35
C GLU A 83 -14.35 -4.40 10.74
N ALA A 84 -13.33 -3.77 10.18
CA ALA A 84 -12.16 -4.44 9.63
C ALA A 84 -10.92 -4.08 10.43
N THR A 85 -10.09 -5.08 10.71
CA THR A 85 -8.71 -4.88 11.18
C THR A 85 -7.75 -5.17 10.04
N TYR A 86 -6.46 -4.88 10.25
CA TYR A 86 -5.43 -5.10 9.24
C TYR A 86 -4.22 -5.81 9.85
N SER A 87 -3.58 -6.66 9.07
CA SER A 87 -2.32 -7.31 9.43
C SER A 87 -1.27 -7.12 8.33
N ALA A 88 -0.06 -6.75 8.73
CA ALA A 88 1.05 -6.56 7.81
C ALA A 88 1.68 -7.92 7.45
N LEU A 89 1.51 -8.36 6.20
CA LEU A 89 1.97 -9.66 5.73
C LEU A 89 3.00 -9.54 4.60
N CYS A 90 3.98 -10.46 4.60
CA CYS A 90 4.85 -10.67 3.45
C CYS A 90 4.05 -11.34 2.32
N ARG A 91 4.56 -11.27 1.08
CA ARG A 91 3.90 -11.87 -0.10
C ARG A 91 3.56 -13.35 0.12
N SER A 92 4.51 -14.11 0.68
CA SER A 92 4.34 -15.55 0.88
C SER A 92 3.20 -15.87 1.83
N HIS A 93 3.13 -15.17 2.97
CA HIS A 93 2.08 -15.42 3.96
C HIS A 93 0.74 -14.88 3.51
N TYR A 94 0.70 -13.71 2.84
CA TYR A 94 -0.55 -13.22 2.27
C TYR A 94 -1.15 -14.22 1.26
N LEU A 95 -0.34 -14.76 0.33
CA LEU A 95 -0.80 -15.75 -0.64
C LEU A 95 -1.33 -17.03 0.03
N SER A 96 -0.75 -17.46 1.14
CA SER A 96 -1.22 -18.65 1.88
C SER A 96 -2.55 -18.45 2.60
N GLU A 97 -3.01 -17.21 2.80
CA GLU A 97 -4.31 -16.93 3.44
C GLU A 97 -5.45 -16.84 2.41
N ILE A 98 -5.14 -16.68 1.12
CA ILE A 98 -6.13 -16.42 0.05
C ILE A 98 -6.19 -17.52 -1.02
N THR A 99 -5.33 -18.53 -0.90
CA THR A 99 -5.26 -19.70 -1.81
C THR A 99 -5.68 -20.95 -1.03
#